data_AF-K0ZHR4-F1
#
_entry.id   AF-K0ZHR4-F1
#
_cell.length_a   1.000
_cell.length_b   1.000
_cell.length_c   1.000
_cell.angle_alpha   90.00
_cell.angle_beta   90.00
_cell.angle_gamma   90.00
#
_symmetry.space_group_name_H-M   'P 1'
#
loop_
_entity.id
_entity.type
_entity.pdbx_description
1 polymer ?
#
loop_
_entity_poly.entity_id
_entity_poly.type
_entity_poly.pdbx_seq_one_letter_code
_entity_poly.pdbx_strand_id
1 'polypeptide(L)'
;MSYKNNLNYVYPFMKVQDNHTYLLEEDVRIDSNMGIYVDIFPVDGYEDDVQFKNKMTKLIKKRQLSCYTFKGITNTKSVLNSLLRYVSVIIFYFTNTNKYVAQIEELAKSRKVSDYEQVDYLIYKDMNKPVWRREWLEQVTTGIFEGKEFTIPKNYHEILTSDYGDYMQLPPVEQRVSHHDFKLWKIVKRSK
;
A
#
# COMPACT_ATOMS: atom_id res chain seq x y z
N MET A 1 -2.92 12.95 2.89
CA MET A 1 -1.49 12.96 3.22
C MET A 1 -0.72 12.20 2.14
N SER A 2 0.45 12.70 1.77
CA SER A 2 1.41 12.05 0.87
C SER A 2 2.83 12.52 1.19
N TYR A 3 3.84 11.92 0.57
CA TYR A 3 5.23 12.33 0.78
C TYR A 3 5.55 13.77 0.29
N LYS A 4 4.67 14.35 -0.54
CA LYS A 4 4.79 15.73 -1.04
C LYS A 4 4.43 16.78 0.01
N ASN A 5 3.54 16.44 0.96
CA ASN A 5 3.14 17.35 2.04
C ASN A 5 3.57 16.89 3.43
N ASN A 6 4.21 15.73 3.54
CA ASN A 6 4.78 15.22 4.77
C ASN A 6 6.08 14.46 4.49
N LEU A 7 7.20 15.01 4.97
CA LEU A 7 8.52 14.41 4.75
C LEU A 7 8.70 13.07 5.47
N ASN A 8 7.93 12.80 6.51
CA ASN A 8 7.98 11.54 7.25
C ASN A 8 7.06 10.46 6.66
N TYR A 9 6.30 10.78 5.61
CA TYR A 9 5.36 9.85 5.00
C TYR A 9 6.06 8.90 4.03
N VAL A 10 6.01 7.60 4.35
CA VAL A 10 6.87 6.57 3.73
C VAL A 10 6.21 5.77 2.60
N TYR A 11 4.92 5.99 2.33
CA TYR A 11 4.15 5.17 1.40
C TYR A 11 4.13 5.76 -0.01
N PRO A 12 4.11 4.92 -1.06
CA PRO A 12 4.03 5.39 -2.45
C PRO A 12 2.60 5.76 -2.91
N PHE A 13 1.63 5.75 -2.01
CA PHE A 13 0.21 6.07 -2.26
C PHE A 13 -0.27 7.15 -1.29
N MET A 14 -1.52 7.60 -1.41
CA MET A 14 -2.07 8.65 -0.53
C MET A 14 -2.97 8.07 0.55
N LYS A 15 -3.11 8.80 1.65
CA LYS A 15 -4.08 8.52 2.72
C LYS A 15 -5.00 9.72 2.94
N VAL A 16 -6.31 9.49 3.08
CA VAL A 16 -7.23 10.48 3.68
C VAL A 16 -7.33 10.15 5.16
N GLN A 17 -7.17 11.13 6.04
CA GLN A 17 -7.09 10.88 7.47
C GLN A 17 -7.99 11.79 8.29
N ASP A 18 -8.38 11.33 9.48
CA ASP A 18 -9.01 12.15 10.52
C ASP A 18 -7.95 12.80 11.42
N ASN A 19 -7.81 14.12 11.31
CA ASN A 19 -6.84 14.92 12.07
C ASN A 19 -7.21 15.09 13.56
N HIS A 20 -8.34 14.53 14.04
CA HIS A 20 -8.69 14.49 15.47
C HIS A 20 -8.20 13.22 16.17
N THR A 21 -7.46 12.38 15.46
CA THR A 21 -6.90 11.13 15.97
C THR A 21 -5.40 11.09 15.71
N TYR A 22 -4.72 10.22 16.44
CA TYR A 22 -3.31 9.89 16.23
C TYR A 22 -3.18 8.37 16.12
N LEU A 23 -2.52 7.90 15.07
CA LEU A 23 -2.27 6.50 14.78
C LEU A 23 -0.76 6.28 14.66
N LEU A 24 -0.26 5.28 15.38
CA LEU A 24 1.13 4.85 15.34
C LEU A 24 1.21 3.42 14.82
N GLU A 25 1.85 3.24 13.66
CA GLU A 25 2.18 1.94 13.08
C GLU A 25 3.48 1.41 13.72
N GLU A 26 3.49 0.17 14.23
CA GLU A 26 4.67 -0.37 14.93
C GLU A 26 5.70 -1.06 14.01
N ASP A 27 5.29 -1.37 12.79
CA ASP A 27 6.11 -2.00 11.75
C ASP A 27 6.92 -0.99 10.92
N VAL A 28 6.63 0.31 11.06
CA VAL A 28 7.34 1.42 10.42
C VAL A 28 8.07 2.25 11.48
N ARG A 29 9.36 2.52 11.25
CA ARG A 29 10.21 3.26 12.21
C ARG A 29 10.02 4.77 12.18
N ILE A 30 9.54 5.29 11.05
CA ILE A 30 9.36 6.72 10.80
C ILE A 30 7.91 7.06 11.11
N ASP A 31 7.69 7.79 12.20
CA ASP A 31 6.35 8.27 12.54
C ASP A 31 5.91 9.36 11.55
N SER A 32 4.89 9.03 10.77
CA SER A 32 4.27 9.96 9.81
C SER A 32 3.36 10.99 10.49
N ASN A 33 3.11 10.90 11.80
CA ASN A 33 2.18 11.75 12.53
C ASN A 33 0.80 11.79 11.85
N MET A 34 0.25 10.59 11.62
CA MET A 34 -1.02 10.41 10.92
C MET A 34 -2.16 10.07 11.88
N GLY A 35 -3.40 10.34 11.46
CA GLY A 35 -4.60 9.85 12.15
C GLY A 35 -5.10 8.53 11.56
N ILE A 36 -6.25 8.04 12.03
CA ILE A 36 -6.96 6.95 11.35
C ILE A 36 -7.29 7.38 9.91
N TYR A 37 -7.21 6.45 8.97
CA TYR A 37 -7.18 6.77 7.56
C TYR A 37 -7.95 5.81 6.68
N VAL A 38 -8.16 6.24 5.44
CA VAL A 38 -8.54 5.45 4.27
C VAL A 38 -7.41 5.57 3.23
N ASP A 39 -6.94 4.44 2.71
CA ASP A 39 -5.92 4.39 1.67
C ASP A 39 -6.50 4.74 0.30
N ILE A 40 -5.74 5.49 -0.50
CA ILE A 40 -6.05 5.79 -1.91
C ILE A 40 -4.92 5.20 -2.75
N PHE A 41 -5.19 4.09 -3.42
CA PHE A 41 -4.27 3.47 -4.36
C PHE A 41 -4.52 4.03 -5.78
N PRO A 42 -3.53 4.71 -6.40
CA PRO A 42 -3.58 5.02 -7.81
C PRO A 42 -3.57 3.73 -8.65
N VAL A 43 -4.28 3.77 -9.76
CA VAL A 43 -4.29 2.73 -10.79
C VAL A 43 -3.47 3.24 -11.96
N ASP A 44 -2.53 2.42 -12.42
CA ASP A 44 -1.64 2.73 -13.53
C ASP A 44 -1.72 1.63 -14.61
N GLY A 45 -1.20 1.92 -15.80
CA GLY A 45 -1.19 0.98 -16.92
C GLY A 45 -0.29 -0.23 -16.66
N TYR A 46 -0.77 -1.42 -17.02
CA TYR A 46 -0.04 -2.66 -16.82
C TYR A 46 0.26 -3.37 -18.14
N GLU A 47 1.46 -3.92 -18.24
CA GLU A 47 1.85 -4.94 -19.21
C GLU A 47 2.78 -5.96 -18.54
N ASP A 48 2.91 -7.14 -19.13
CA ASP A 48 3.85 -8.16 -18.65
C ASP A 48 5.30 -7.84 -19.06
N ASP A 49 5.85 -6.77 -18.47
CA ASP A 49 7.24 -6.35 -18.66
C ASP A 49 8.09 -6.74 -17.44
N VAL A 50 8.90 -7.79 -17.62
CA VAL A 50 9.82 -8.31 -16.62
C VAL A 50 10.83 -7.25 -16.15
N GLN A 51 11.31 -6.36 -17.03
CA GLN A 51 12.29 -5.34 -16.66
C GLN A 51 11.65 -4.27 -15.77
N PHE A 52 10.47 -3.79 -16.15
CA PHE A 52 9.68 -2.88 -15.33
C PHE A 52 9.37 -3.50 -13.96
N LYS A 53 8.87 -4.74 -13.94
CA LYS A 53 8.53 -5.47 -12.72
C LYS A 53 9.71 -5.59 -11.78
N ASN A 54 10.88 -5.98 -12.30
CA ASN A 54 12.11 -6.10 -11.53
C ASN A 54 12.58 -4.74 -10.98
N LYS A 55 12.49 -3.69 -11.78
CA LYS A 55 12.87 -2.32 -11.37
C LYS A 55 11.95 -1.80 -10.25
N MET A 56 10.63 -1.93 -10.43
CA MET A 56 9.63 -1.52 -9.43
C MET A 56 9.78 -2.31 -8.13
N THR A 57 9.89 -3.64 -8.21
CA THR A 57 10.11 -4.52 -7.06
C THR A 57 11.38 -4.14 -6.29
N LYS A 58 12.47 -3.81 -7.00
CA LYS A 58 13.72 -3.36 -6.38
C LYS A 58 13.53 -2.04 -5.64
N LEU A 59 12.79 -1.09 -6.19
CA LEU A 59 12.50 0.20 -5.53
C LEU A 59 11.63 0.01 -4.29
N ILE A 60 10.56 -0.81 -4.37
CA ILE A 60 9.70 -1.15 -3.24
C ILE A 60 10.51 -1.79 -2.12
N LYS A 61 11.39 -2.75 -2.44
CA LYS A 61 12.27 -3.40 -1.44
C LYS A 61 13.22 -2.39 -0.77
N LYS A 62 13.83 -1.47 -1.54
CA LYS A 62 14.69 -0.42 -0.98
C LYS A 62 13.91 0.51 -0.04
N ARG A 63 12.72 0.93 -0.45
CA ARG A 63 11.80 1.71 0.40
C ARG A 63 11.52 0.97 1.71
N GLN A 64 11.08 -0.28 1.65
CA GLN A 64 10.79 -1.10 2.83
C GLN A 64 11.99 -1.20 3.78
N LEU A 65 13.18 -1.53 3.26
CA LEU A 65 14.41 -1.59 4.07
C LEU A 65 14.78 -0.23 4.68
N SER A 66 14.39 0.87 4.02
CA SER A 66 14.63 2.23 4.51
C SER A 66 13.58 2.74 5.49
N CYS A 67 12.50 2.02 5.81
CA CYS A 67 11.49 2.54 6.73
C CYS A 67 10.93 1.53 7.72
N TYR A 68 11.05 0.22 7.48
CA TYR A 68 10.52 -0.78 8.41
C TYR A 68 11.36 -0.93 9.67
N THR A 69 10.66 -1.24 10.76
CA THR A 69 11.27 -1.78 11.98
C THR A 69 11.64 -3.25 11.77
N PHE A 70 12.40 -3.81 12.71
CA PHE A 70 12.69 -5.25 12.70
C PHE A 70 11.42 -6.11 12.94
N LYS A 71 10.35 -5.54 13.52
CA LYS A 71 9.04 -6.21 13.65
C LYS A 71 8.32 -6.34 12.31
N GLY A 72 8.40 -5.33 11.44
CA GLY A 72 7.80 -5.35 10.11
C GLY A 72 8.44 -6.34 9.13
N ILE A 73 9.44 -7.12 9.59
CA ILE A 73 10.21 -8.03 8.76
C ILE A 73 10.31 -9.39 9.46
N THR A 74 9.24 -10.19 9.39
CA THR A 74 9.25 -11.57 9.90
C THR A 74 9.65 -12.54 8.78
N ASN A 75 10.85 -13.10 8.82
CA ASN A 75 11.18 -14.31 8.06
C ASN A 75 11.94 -15.28 8.95
N THR A 76 11.33 -16.44 9.22
CA THR A 76 11.80 -17.44 10.18
C THR A 76 12.54 -18.61 9.52
N LYS A 77 12.76 -18.59 8.21
CA LYS A 77 13.22 -19.78 7.47
C LYS A 77 14.75 -20.00 7.42
N SER A 78 15.59 -18.98 7.66
CA SER A 78 17.05 -19.15 7.63
C SER A 78 17.80 -18.05 8.40
N VAL A 79 18.69 -18.45 9.31
CA VAL A 79 19.50 -17.56 10.15
C VAL A 79 20.39 -16.63 9.31
N LEU A 80 20.99 -17.13 8.24
CA LEU A 80 21.84 -16.33 7.34
C LEU A 80 21.04 -15.25 6.62
N ASN A 81 19.85 -15.61 6.12
CA ASN A 81 18.97 -14.65 5.45
C ASN A 81 18.47 -13.58 6.42
N SER A 82 18.21 -13.94 7.68
CA SER A 82 17.89 -12.98 8.73
C SER A 82 19.06 -12.03 8.99
N LEU A 83 20.29 -12.53 9.15
CA LEU A 83 21.48 -11.70 9.38
C LEU A 83 21.74 -10.71 8.23
N LEU A 84 21.74 -11.19 6.99
CA LEU A 84 21.88 -10.32 5.80
C LEU A 84 20.80 -9.23 5.77
N ARG A 85 19.60 -9.55 6.23
CA ARG A 85 18.49 -8.61 6.27
C ARG A 85 18.62 -7.58 7.39
N TYR A 86 19.08 -7.97 8.57
CA TYR A 86 19.42 -7.04 9.66
C TYR A 86 20.47 -6.01 9.21
N VAL A 87 21.56 -6.51 8.62
CA VAL A 87 22.62 -5.65 8.05
C VAL A 87 22.03 -4.73 6.98
N SER A 88 21.17 -5.23 6.10
CA SER A 88 20.52 -4.41 5.08
C SER A 88 19.64 -3.31 5.68
N VAL A 89 18.84 -3.59 6.72
CA VAL A 89 18.02 -2.58 7.39
C VAL A 89 18.91 -1.49 8.01
N ILE A 90 20.05 -1.85 8.60
CA ILE A 90 21.02 -0.90 9.16
C ILE A 90 21.64 -0.03 8.05
N ILE A 91 22.05 -0.63 6.93
CA ILE A 91 22.60 0.12 5.79
C ILE A 91 21.58 1.12 5.25
N PHE A 92 20.34 0.67 5.05
CA PHE A 92 19.25 1.51 4.56
C PHE A 92 18.67 2.43 5.65
N TYR A 93 19.12 2.31 6.90
CA TYR A 93 18.72 3.19 7.99
C TYR A 93 19.02 4.66 7.68
N PHE A 94 20.18 4.90 7.08
CA PHE A 94 20.67 6.25 6.76
C PHE A 94 20.25 6.74 5.38
N THR A 95 19.38 6.01 4.68
CA THR A 95 18.88 6.40 3.36
C THR A 95 17.58 7.18 3.47
N ASN A 96 17.37 8.15 2.58
CA ASN A 96 16.13 8.92 2.52
C ASN A 96 15.02 8.09 1.87
N THR A 97 13.99 7.70 2.64
CA THR A 97 12.84 6.94 2.15
C THR A 97 12.09 7.63 1.02
N ASN A 98 11.92 8.96 1.10
CA ASN A 98 11.17 9.73 0.11
C ASN A 98 11.86 9.73 -1.26
N LYS A 99 13.19 9.50 -1.30
CA LYS A 99 13.91 9.27 -2.57
C LYS A 99 13.35 8.05 -3.30
N TYR A 100 13.14 6.94 -2.60
CA TYR A 100 12.60 5.73 -3.20
C TYR A 100 11.12 5.89 -3.54
N VAL A 101 10.35 6.58 -2.69
CA VAL A 101 8.93 6.91 -2.98
C VAL A 101 8.81 7.73 -4.26
N ALA A 102 9.62 8.78 -4.43
CA ALA A 102 9.62 9.58 -5.65
C ALA A 102 10.02 8.76 -6.88
N GLN A 103 11.01 7.86 -6.75
CA GLN A 103 11.40 6.96 -7.85
C GLN A 103 10.30 5.97 -8.23
N ILE A 104 9.52 5.50 -7.24
CA ILE A 104 8.34 4.65 -7.47
C ILE A 104 7.26 5.46 -8.19
N GLU A 105 6.94 6.67 -7.73
CA GLU A 105 5.93 7.53 -8.36
C GLU A 105 6.31 7.82 -9.83
N GLU A 106 7.55 8.22 -10.10
CA GLU A 106 7.98 8.54 -11.47
C GLU A 106 7.97 7.31 -12.39
N LEU A 107 8.29 6.13 -11.86
CA LEU A 107 8.20 4.88 -12.62
C LEU A 107 6.74 4.48 -12.88
N ALA A 108 5.84 4.67 -11.91
CA ALA A 108 4.42 4.40 -12.11
C ALA A 108 3.81 5.34 -13.16
N LYS A 109 4.13 6.65 -13.09
CA LYS A 109 3.68 7.66 -14.06
C LYS A 109 4.11 7.40 -15.51
N SER A 110 5.17 6.62 -15.72
CA SER A 110 5.56 6.23 -17.08
C SER A 110 4.58 5.25 -17.73
N ARG A 111 3.59 4.75 -16.98
CA ARG A 111 2.54 3.83 -17.42
C ARG A 111 1.16 4.51 -17.37
N LYS A 112 0.89 5.43 -18.30
CA LYS A 112 -0.40 6.11 -18.35
C LYS A 112 -1.51 5.11 -18.65
N VAL A 113 -2.58 5.12 -17.85
CA VAL A 113 -3.72 4.20 -17.99
C VAL A 113 -4.28 4.12 -19.43
N SER A 114 -4.35 5.24 -20.14
CA SER A 114 -4.88 5.31 -21.52
C SER A 114 -4.14 4.44 -22.53
N ASP A 115 -2.87 4.12 -22.26
CA ASP A 115 -1.98 3.49 -23.22
C ASP A 115 -2.02 1.95 -23.10
N TYR A 116 -2.81 1.41 -22.16
CA TYR A 116 -2.85 -0.01 -21.82
C TYR A 116 -4.27 -0.57 -21.79
N GLU A 117 -4.42 -1.85 -22.13
CA GLU A 117 -5.68 -2.59 -21.97
C GLU A 117 -5.86 -3.12 -20.55
N GLN A 118 -4.75 -3.37 -19.87
CA GLN A 118 -4.71 -3.86 -18.49
C GLN A 118 -4.21 -2.77 -17.55
N VAL A 119 -4.70 -2.79 -16.32
CA VAL A 119 -4.37 -1.79 -15.29
C VAL A 119 -4.29 -2.45 -13.91
N ASP A 120 -3.50 -1.86 -13.02
CA ASP A 120 -3.40 -2.29 -11.62
C ASP A 120 -2.78 -1.20 -10.74
N TYR A 121 -2.78 -1.38 -9.42
CA TYR A 121 -2.03 -0.57 -8.46
C TYR A 121 -0.57 -1.05 -8.34
N LEU A 122 0.28 -0.65 -9.30
CA LEU A 122 1.66 -1.11 -9.51
C LEU A 122 2.62 -0.88 -8.34
N ILE A 123 2.29 0.10 -7.48
CA ILE A 123 3.16 0.60 -6.41
C ILE A 123 3.10 -0.23 -5.12
N TYR A 124 2.20 -1.22 -5.04
CA TYR A 124 1.95 -1.99 -3.83
C TYR A 124 1.75 -3.48 -4.07
N LYS A 125 1.14 -3.87 -5.20
CA LYS A 125 0.81 -5.28 -5.49
C LYS A 125 2.03 -6.07 -5.96
N ASP A 126 2.06 -7.34 -5.59
CA ASP A 126 2.87 -8.32 -6.33
C ASP A 126 2.31 -8.44 -7.75
N MET A 127 3.06 -7.93 -8.73
CA MET A 127 2.70 -7.90 -10.15
C MET A 127 2.70 -9.30 -10.81
N ASN A 128 2.79 -10.37 -10.03
CA ASN A 128 2.61 -11.76 -10.47
C ASN A 128 1.17 -12.29 -10.30
N LYS A 129 0.24 -11.44 -9.86
CA LYS A 129 -1.18 -11.76 -9.65
C LYS A 129 -2.05 -11.34 -10.85
N PRO A 130 -3.32 -11.81 -10.94
CA PRO A 130 -4.23 -11.38 -12.00
C PRO A 130 -4.47 -9.87 -11.96
N VAL A 131 -4.70 -9.32 -13.15
CA VAL A 131 -4.68 -7.90 -13.48
C VAL A 131 -6.08 -7.48 -13.90
N TRP A 132 -6.44 -6.22 -13.67
CA TRP A 132 -7.74 -5.71 -14.08
C TRP A 132 -7.75 -5.32 -15.56
N ARG A 133 -8.88 -5.55 -16.23
CA ARG A 133 -9.11 -4.91 -17.53
C ARG A 133 -9.47 -3.45 -17.31
N ARG A 134 -8.88 -2.55 -18.09
CA ARG A 134 -9.15 -1.11 -18.01
C ARG A 134 -10.64 -0.81 -18.16
N GLU A 135 -11.33 -1.54 -19.04
CA GLU A 135 -12.77 -1.42 -19.30
C GLU A 135 -13.63 -1.58 -18.05
N TRP A 136 -13.18 -2.37 -17.06
CA TRP A 136 -13.92 -2.60 -15.81
C TRP A 136 -14.04 -1.34 -14.94
N LEU A 137 -13.19 -0.34 -15.17
CA LEU A 137 -13.18 0.94 -14.45
C LEU A 137 -13.90 2.06 -15.21
N GLU A 138 -14.35 1.84 -16.44
CA GLU A 138 -14.92 2.91 -17.29
C GLU A 138 -16.33 3.31 -16.87
N GLN A 139 -17.11 2.37 -16.32
CA GLN A 139 -18.46 2.61 -15.84
C GLN A 139 -18.53 2.49 -14.33
N VAL A 140 -19.34 3.34 -13.72
CA VAL A 140 -19.60 3.34 -12.28
C VAL A 140 -21.06 3.08 -11.98
N THR A 141 -21.33 2.61 -10.77
CA THR A 141 -22.67 2.45 -10.20
C THR A 141 -22.65 2.91 -8.74
N THR A 142 -23.83 3.02 -8.13
CA THR A 142 -23.97 3.27 -6.70
C THR A 142 -23.89 1.96 -5.93
N GLY A 143 -22.93 1.85 -5.02
CA GLY A 143 -22.87 0.82 -4.00
C GLY A 143 -23.33 1.35 -2.65
N ILE A 144 -23.95 0.50 -1.83
CA ILE A 144 -24.35 0.84 -0.46
C ILE A 144 -23.43 0.11 0.51
N PHE A 145 -22.81 0.86 1.42
CA PHE A 145 -22.00 0.30 2.50
C PHE A 145 -22.29 1.07 3.80
N GLU A 146 -22.61 0.36 4.87
CA GLU A 146 -22.96 0.96 6.18
C GLU A 146 -24.04 2.06 6.07
N GLY A 147 -25.05 1.84 5.22
CA GLY A 147 -26.15 2.77 4.97
C GLY A 147 -25.77 4.04 4.19
N LYS A 148 -24.55 4.11 3.64
CA LYS A 148 -24.08 5.23 2.82
C LYS A 148 -23.87 4.80 1.37
N GLU A 149 -24.08 5.74 0.46
CA GLU A 149 -23.87 5.55 -0.97
C GLU A 149 -22.43 5.88 -1.36
N PHE A 150 -21.84 5.02 -2.19
CA PHE A 150 -20.50 5.17 -2.73
C PHE A 150 -20.51 4.93 -4.25
N THR A 151 -19.75 5.72 -4.98
CA THR A 151 -19.47 5.46 -6.40
C THR A 151 -18.45 4.34 -6.51
N ILE A 152 -18.84 3.23 -7.12
CA ILE A 152 -17.98 2.06 -7.30
C ILE A 152 -17.93 1.64 -8.77
N PRO A 153 -16.89 0.92 -9.23
CA PRO A 153 -16.88 0.35 -10.57
C PRO A 153 -18.10 -0.54 -10.79
N LYS A 154 -18.73 -0.46 -11.95
CA LYS A 154 -19.86 -1.32 -12.30
C LYS A 154 -19.46 -2.80 -12.32
N ASN A 155 -18.25 -3.09 -12.79
CA ASN A 155 -17.63 -4.41 -12.81
C ASN A 155 -16.83 -4.71 -11.52
N TYR A 156 -17.36 -4.30 -10.36
CA TYR A 156 -16.69 -4.54 -9.07
C TYR A 156 -16.53 -6.03 -8.79
N HIS A 157 -17.44 -6.89 -9.28
CA HIS A 157 -17.38 -8.33 -9.04
C HIS A 157 -16.15 -8.94 -9.71
N GLU A 158 -15.85 -8.56 -10.94
CA GLU A 158 -14.67 -9.01 -11.69
C GLU A 158 -13.38 -8.53 -11.04
N ILE A 159 -13.34 -7.27 -10.59
CA ILE A 159 -12.21 -6.69 -9.87
C ILE A 159 -11.93 -7.45 -8.57
N LEU A 160 -12.96 -7.64 -7.73
CA LEU A 160 -12.83 -8.33 -6.44
C LEU A 160 -12.49 -9.81 -6.63
N THR A 161 -13.06 -10.46 -7.64
CA THR A 161 -12.75 -11.86 -7.97
C THR A 161 -11.31 -12.02 -8.43
N SER A 162 -10.80 -11.05 -9.22
CA SER A 162 -9.38 -11.02 -9.62
C SER A 162 -8.46 -10.92 -8.40
N ASP A 163 -8.71 -9.99 -7.49
CA ASP A 163 -7.79 -9.75 -6.36
C ASP A 163 -7.87 -10.81 -5.26
N TYR A 164 -9.08 -11.30 -4.98
CA TYR A 164 -9.38 -12.08 -3.78
C TYR A 164 -9.91 -13.50 -4.05
N GLY A 165 -10.26 -13.84 -5.30
CA GLY A 165 -10.91 -15.12 -5.61
C GLY A 165 -12.37 -15.14 -5.17
N ASP A 166 -12.79 -16.19 -4.46
CA ASP A 166 -14.13 -16.26 -3.88
C ASP A 166 -14.26 -15.36 -2.63
N TYR A 167 -14.35 -14.05 -2.87
CA TYR A 167 -14.34 -13.02 -1.84
C TYR A 167 -15.62 -12.97 -0.98
N MET A 168 -16.68 -13.67 -1.40
CA MET A 168 -17.92 -13.79 -0.61
C MET A 168 -17.83 -14.90 0.43
N GLN A 169 -16.88 -15.83 0.26
CA GLN A 169 -16.58 -16.85 1.25
C GLN A 169 -15.67 -16.25 2.34
N LEU A 170 -16.21 -16.13 3.56
CA LEU A 170 -15.40 -15.72 4.71
C LEU A 170 -14.29 -16.75 4.97
N PRO A 171 -13.09 -16.29 5.36
CA PRO A 171 -12.04 -17.21 5.78
C PRO A 171 -12.48 -18.00 7.02
N PRO A 172 -11.82 -19.13 7.34
CA PRO A 172 -12.06 -19.88 8.57
C PRO A 172 -11.96 -18.98 9.82
N VAL A 173 -12.72 -19.29 10.88
CA VAL A 173 -12.83 -18.41 12.07
C VAL A 173 -11.48 -18.14 12.71
N GLU A 174 -10.62 -19.15 12.75
CA GLU A 174 -9.25 -19.09 13.25
C GLU A 174 -8.33 -18.14 12.45
N GLN A 175 -8.70 -17.80 11.21
CA GLN A 175 -7.99 -16.84 10.36
C GLN A 175 -8.62 -15.44 10.39
N ARG A 176 -9.78 -15.26 11.04
CA ARG A 176 -10.47 -13.95 11.18
C ARG A 176 -9.84 -13.11 12.30
N VAL A 177 -8.53 -12.89 12.20
CA VAL A 177 -7.75 -12.06 13.12
C VAL A 177 -7.25 -10.82 12.40
N SER A 178 -7.14 -9.69 13.10
CA SER A 178 -6.55 -8.48 12.52
C SER A 178 -5.08 -8.72 12.21
N HIS A 179 -4.67 -8.43 10.97
CA HIS A 179 -3.26 -8.41 10.57
C HIS A 179 -2.63 -7.02 10.73
N HIS A 180 -3.41 -6.01 11.09
CA HIS A 180 -2.92 -4.66 11.32
C HIS A 180 -2.53 -4.50 12.79
N ASP A 181 -1.29 -4.09 13.02
CA ASP A 181 -0.74 -3.77 14.34
C ASP A 181 -0.44 -2.26 14.41
N PHE A 182 -1.38 -1.52 15.00
CA PHE A 182 -1.24 -0.08 15.24
C PHE A 182 -1.89 0.30 16.56
N LYS A 183 -1.41 1.41 17.12
CA LYS A 183 -2.03 2.04 18.28
C LYS A 183 -2.79 3.28 17.84
N LEU A 184 -3.97 3.50 18.42
CA LEU A 184 -4.87 4.59 18.05
C LEU A 184 -5.28 5.38 19.30
N TRP A 185 -5.23 6.71 19.19
CA TRP A 185 -5.67 7.63 20.24
C TRP A 185 -6.59 8.70 19.67
N LYS A 186 -7.57 9.13 20.48
CA LYS A 186 -8.34 10.36 20.22
C LYS A 186 -7.61 11.55 20.80
N ILE A 187 -7.44 12.61 20.02
CA ILE A 187 -6.84 13.85 20.47
C ILE A 187 -7.89 14.65 21.25
N VAL A 188 -7.62 14.92 22.53
CA VAL A 188 -8.49 15.72 23.39
C VAL A 188 -7.78 17.04 23.69
N LYS A 189 -8.32 18.15 23.18
CA LYS A 189 -7.84 19.48 23.57
C LYS A 189 -8.27 19.74 25.03
N ARG A 190 -7.31 19.86 25.95
CA ARG A 190 -7.60 20.42 27.28
C ARG A 190 -7.67 21.93 27.13
N SER A 191 -8.84 22.51 27.40
CA SER A 191 -8.98 23.94 27.68
C SER A 191 -8.10 24.28 28.88
N LYS A 192 -7.22 25.27 28.73
CA LYS A 192 -6.46 25.86 29.84
C LYS A 192 -7.39 26.58 30.80
#